data_AF-A0A838U2H0-F1
#
_entry.id   AF-A0A838U2H0-F1
#
_cell.length_a   1.000
_cell.length_b   1.000
_cell.length_c   1.000
_cell.angle_alpha   90.00
_cell.angle_beta   90.00
_cell.angle_gamma   90.00
#
_symmetry.space_group_name_H-M   'P 1'
#
loop_
_entity.id
_entity.type
_entity.pdbx_description
1 polymer ?
#
loop_
_entity_poly.entity_id
_entity_poly.type
_entity_poly.pdbx_seq_one_letter_code
_entity_poly.pdbx_strand_id
1 'polypeptide(L)'
;MAEKITVKGEKREVTGKNVNRRLRVEGKIPLIVYGGGVEPTSVSADLRELAAILRTTTGVNTVFSLDVAGATDDVIFQDRQIDAVTGRLVHADLRRFSKGEKIEMTVPIHLIGEPEALKEEGAVLSQAMREIKVLCEPAKTPDSIDVDISSLTSEHSIHVSDLKFGEGIEIHDDPETVVASIVIVSEEVLEPQIEVGAEPEVAGEDPNIEEDG
;
A
#
# COMPACT_ATOMS: atom_id res chain seq x y z
N MET A 1 -0.94 26.10 -5.42
CA MET A 1 -0.43 25.84 -6.79
C MET A 1 0.58 24.73 -6.64
N ALA A 2 0.27 23.51 -7.09
CA ALA A 2 1.18 22.38 -6.94
C ALA A 2 2.48 22.66 -7.72
N GLU A 3 3.62 22.63 -7.05
CA GLU A 3 4.92 22.70 -7.70
C GLU A 3 5.02 21.49 -8.65
N LYS A 4 5.03 21.77 -9.97
CA LYS A 4 5.19 20.71 -10.97
C LYS A 4 6.63 20.20 -10.88
N ILE A 5 6.79 19.01 -10.31
CA ILE A 5 8.05 18.29 -10.29
C ILE A 5 8.28 17.75 -11.71
N THR A 6 9.45 18.03 -12.29
CA THR A 6 9.83 17.51 -13.61
C THR A 6 10.89 16.44 -13.43
N VAL A 7 10.64 15.25 -13.98
CA VAL A 7 11.56 14.10 -13.96
C VAL A 7 12.11 13.88 -15.35
N LYS A 8 13.42 13.65 -15.46
CA LYS A 8 14.04 13.32 -16.76
C LYS A 8 14.00 11.82 -17.00
N GLY A 9 13.44 11.44 -18.15
CA GLY A 9 13.34 10.07 -18.62
C GLY A 9 14.16 9.83 -19.88
N GLU A 10 14.77 8.65 -19.95
CA GLU A 10 15.43 8.13 -21.14
C GLU A 10 14.60 7.00 -21.73
N LYS A 11 14.21 7.12 -23.01
CA LYS A 11 13.51 6.04 -23.72
C LYS A 11 14.42 4.83 -23.87
N ARG A 12 13.86 3.65 -23.67
CA ARG A 12 14.59 2.39 -23.74
C ARG A 12 14.12 1.56 -24.92
N GLU A 13 15.08 1.14 -25.75
CA GLU A 13 14.82 0.18 -26.83
C GLU A 13 15.07 -1.26 -26.37
N VAL A 14 16.03 -1.46 -25.45
CA VAL A 14 16.40 -2.79 -24.96
C VAL A 14 15.77 -3.05 -23.59
N THR A 15 14.95 -4.10 -23.54
CA THR A 15 14.30 -4.61 -22.33
C THR A 15 14.92 -5.95 -21.92
N GLY A 16 14.77 -6.34 -20.65
CA GLY A 16 15.22 -7.64 -20.15
C GLY A 16 15.92 -7.60 -18.79
N LYS A 17 16.11 -8.79 -18.21
CA LYS A 17 16.59 -8.98 -16.82
C LYS A 17 17.97 -8.36 -16.57
N ASN A 18 18.94 -8.59 -17.46
CA ASN A 18 20.30 -8.06 -17.29
C ASN A 18 20.37 -6.54 -17.43
N VAL A 19 19.64 -5.96 -18.39
CA VAL A 19 19.58 -4.50 -18.58
C VAL A 19 18.93 -3.84 -17.37
N ASN A 20 17.80 -4.36 -16.90
CA ASN A 20 17.12 -3.84 -15.70
C ASN A 20 18.01 -3.92 -14.46
N ARG A 21 18.80 -4.99 -14.30
CA ARG A 21 19.76 -5.11 -13.20
C ARG A 21 20.85 -4.03 -13.27
N ARG A 22 21.41 -3.78 -14.45
CA ARG A 22 22.45 -2.75 -14.64
C ARG A 22 21.91 -1.35 -14.33
N LEU A 23 20.74 -1.01 -14.86
CA LEU A 23 20.10 0.30 -14.59
C LEU A 23 19.93 0.55 -13.08
N ARG A 24 19.44 -0.45 -12.33
CA ARG A 24 19.25 -0.32 -10.88
C ARG A 24 20.57 -0.12 -10.12
N VAL A 25 21.66 -0.74 -10.59
CA VAL A 25 23.00 -0.53 -10.03
C VAL A 25 23.51 0.88 -10.32
N GLU A 26 23.20 1.42 -11.49
CA GLU A 26 23.51 2.79 -11.91
C GLU A 26 22.61 3.85 -11.24
N GLY A 27 21.63 3.45 -10.42
CA GLY A 27 20.69 4.35 -9.75
C GLY A 27 19.49 4.76 -10.60
N LYS A 28 19.29 4.14 -11.76
CA LYS A 28 18.12 4.33 -12.63
C LYS A 28 17.10 3.21 -12.44
N ILE A 29 15.82 3.53 -12.59
CA ILE A 29 14.73 2.56 -12.45
C ILE A 29 14.06 2.33 -13.80
N PRO A 30 13.78 1.06 -14.18
CA PRO A 30 12.86 0.76 -15.27
C PRO A 30 11.44 1.28 -14.98
N LEU A 31 10.85 1.96 -15.96
CA LEU A 31 9.48 2.47 -15.91
C LEU A 31 8.72 2.06 -17.17
N ILE A 32 7.40 1.92 -17.03
CA ILE A 32 6.48 1.78 -18.16
C ILE A 32 5.51 2.95 -18.13
N VAL A 33 5.41 3.69 -19.23
CA VAL A 33 4.48 4.81 -19.37
C VAL A 33 3.40 4.42 -20.36
N TYR A 34 2.13 4.46 -19.97
CA TYR A 34 0.98 4.16 -20.83
C TYR A 34 -0.18 5.13 -20.60
N GLY A 35 -1.25 5.00 -21.38
CA GLY A 35 -2.42 5.86 -21.28
C GLY A 35 -2.40 7.04 -22.25
N GLY A 36 -3.42 7.90 -22.16
CA GLY A 36 -3.57 9.06 -23.04
C GLY A 36 -3.77 8.74 -24.53
N GLY A 37 -4.18 7.51 -24.87
CA GLY A 37 -4.37 7.08 -26.27
C GLY A 37 -3.08 6.82 -27.05
N VAL A 38 -1.93 6.77 -26.37
CA VAL A 38 -0.61 6.53 -26.98
C VAL A 38 -0.12 5.14 -26.60
N GLU A 39 0.72 4.54 -27.46
CA GLU A 39 1.34 3.24 -27.18
C GLU A 39 2.22 3.26 -25.92
N PRO A 40 2.22 2.17 -25.13
CA PRO A 40 3.09 2.02 -23.97
C PRO A 40 4.56 2.19 -24.32
N THR A 41 5.27 3.01 -23.56
CA THR A 41 6.68 3.31 -23.78
C THR A 41 7.52 2.84 -22.60
N SER A 42 8.57 2.07 -22.87
CA SER A 42 9.58 1.72 -21.86
C SER A 42 10.54 2.88 -21.65
N VAL A 43 10.66 3.35 -20.42
CA VAL A 43 11.48 4.50 -20.02
C VAL A 43 12.38 4.10 -18.84
N SER A 44 13.47 4.81 -18.63
CA SER A 44 14.19 4.80 -17.35
C SER A 44 14.34 6.21 -16.82
N ALA A 45 14.21 6.38 -15.51
CA ALA A 45 14.44 7.64 -14.82
C ALA A 45 15.30 7.44 -13.57
N ASP A 46 15.81 8.53 -13.00
CA ASP A 46 16.63 8.51 -11.79
C ASP A 46 15.80 8.11 -10.54
N LEU A 47 16.34 7.20 -9.73
CA LEU A 47 15.69 6.73 -8.50
C LEU A 47 15.48 7.87 -7.49
N ARG A 48 16.39 8.83 -7.39
CA ARG A 48 16.31 9.91 -6.41
C ARG A 48 15.17 10.87 -6.73
N GLU A 49 14.99 11.20 -8.01
CA GLU A 49 13.89 12.07 -8.46
C GLU A 49 12.54 11.42 -8.17
N LEU A 50 12.37 10.15 -8.53
CA LEU A 50 11.14 9.40 -8.24
C LEU A 50 10.90 9.19 -6.75
N ALA A 51 11.96 8.88 -5.99
CA ALA A 51 11.85 8.72 -4.54
C ALA A 51 11.54 10.05 -3.83
N ALA A 52 11.95 11.19 -4.38
CA ALA A 52 11.56 12.50 -3.85
C ALA A 52 10.06 12.74 -4.03
N ILE A 53 9.50 12.38 -5.19
CA ILE A 53 8.05 12.47 -5.45
C ILE A 53 7.28 11.58 -4.49
N LEU A 54 7.69 10.32 -4.33
CA LEU A 54 7.01 9.39 -3.42
C LEU A 54 7.08 9.80 -1.94
N ARG A 55 7.99 10.69 -1.56
CA ARG A 55 8.09 11.25 -0.20
C ARG A 55 7.26 12.51 0.01
N THR A 56 6.64 13.06 -1.04
CA THR A 56 5.69 14.16 -0.88
C THR A 56 4.45 13.70 -0.12
N THR A 57 3.71 14.63 0.47
CA THR A 57 2.48 14.34 1.24
C THR A 57 1.49 13.50 0.45
N THR A 58 1.31 13.83 -0.83
CA THR A 58 0.40 13.14 -1.75
C THR A 58 1.00 11.84 -2.32
N GLY A 59 2.33 11.67 -2.23
CA GLY A 59 3.07 10.45 -2.53
C GLY A 59 2.80 9.87 -3.92
N VAL A 60 2.05 8.76 -3.96
CA VAL A 60 1.68 8.03 -5.20
C VAL A 60 0.70 8.84 -6.06
N ASN A 61 -0.14 9.64 -5.41
CA ASN A 61 -1.17 10.44 -6.05
C ASN A 61 -0.62 11.76 -6.62
N THR A 62 0.68 12.01 -6.47
CA THR A 62 1.33 13.22 -6.97
C THR A 62 1.44 13.20 -8.48
N VAL A 63 0.86 14.20 -9.12
CA VAL A 63 1.04 14.47 -10.55
C VAL A 63 2.40 15.13 -10.79
N PHE A 64 3.16 14.60 -11.73
CA PHE A 64 4.45 15.17 -12.14
C PHE A 64 4.61 15.14 -13.66
N SER A 65 5.53 15.95 -14.18
CA SER A 65 5.84 15.99 -15.61
C SER A 65 7.04 15.10 -15.90
N LEU A 66 6.90 14.17 -16.84
CA LEU A 66 7.99 13.31 -17.32
C LEU A 66 8.49 13.84 -18.66
N ASP A 67 9.76 14.25 -18.71
CA ASP A 67 10.43 14.66 -19.95
C ASP A 67 11.16 13.47 -20.56
N VAL A 68 10.63 12.95 -21.69
CA VAL A 68 11.27 11.90 -22.47
C VAL A 68 11.78 12.49 -23.77
N ALA A 69 13.10 12.68 -23.87
CA ALA A 69 13.78 13.19 -25.06
C ALA A 69 13.19 14.52 -25.61
N GLY A 70 12.73 15.42 -24.74
CA GLY A 70 12.17 16.73 -25.09
C GLY A 70 10.65 16.76 -25.20
N ALA A 71 9.97 15.62 -25.08
CA ALA A 71 8.52 15.54 -24.97
C ALA A 71 8.12 15.44 -23.50
N THR A 72 7.37 16.44 -23.00
CA THR A 72 6.88 16.48 -21.63
C THR A 72 5.45 15.98 -21.54
N ASP A 73 5.23 14.89 -20.82
CA ASP A 73 3.91 14.33 -20.52
C ASP A 73 3.58 14.52 -19.04
N ASP A 74 2.34 14.91 -18.71
CA ASP A 74 1.85 14.87 -17.32
C ASP A 74 1.45 13.42 -16.97
N VAL A 75 2.02 12.88 -15.90
CA VAL A 75 1.87 11.48 -15.50
C VAL A 75 1.61 11.34 -13.99
N ILE A 76 1.05 10.19 -13.62
CA ILE A 76 0.80 9.76 -12.25
C ILE A 76 1.29 8.32 -12.05
N PHE A 77 1.66 7.94 -10.83
CA PHE A 77 1.95 6.54 -10.52
C PHE A 77 0.65 5.72 -10.53
N GLN A 78 0.61 4.67 -11.36
CA GLN A 78 -0.43 3.66 -11.29
C GLN A 78 -0.03 2.53 -10.33
N ASP A 79 1.20 2.04 -10.45
CA ASP A 79 1.71 0.96 -9.62
C ASP A 79 3.21 1.14 -9.34
N ARG A 80 3.68 0.55 -8.24
CA ARG A 80 5.08 0.59 -7.83
C ARG A 80 5.50 -0.72 -7.20
N GLN A 81 6.70 -1.17 -7.58
CA GLN A 81 7.33 -2.32 -6.96
C GLN A 81 8.43 -1.84 -6.03
N ILE A 82 8.28 -2.13 -4.74
CA ILE A 82 9.28 -1.84 -3.72
C ILE A 82 9.98 -3.14 -3.34
N ASP A 83 11.30 -3.08 -3.24
CA ASP A 83 12.10 -4.18 -2.70
C ASP A 83 11.83 -4.31 -1.19
N ALA A 84 11.32 -5.47 -0.76
CA ALA A 84 10.92 -5.68 0.64
C ALA A 84 12.09 -5.64 1.64
N VAL A 85 13.33 -5.86 1.19
CA VAL A 85 14.52 -5.90 2.06
C VAL A 85 15.17 -4.52 2.14
N THR A 86 15.33 -3.86 0.99
CA THR A 86 16.04 -2.58 0.90
C THR A 86 15.11 -1.36 0.95
N GLY A 87 13.80 -1.56 0.81
CA GLY A 87 12.80 -0.49 0.75
C GLY A 87 12.92 0.40 -0.49
N ARG A 88 13.71 0.00 -1.49
CA ARG A 88 13.97 0.82 -2.69
C ARG A 88 12.93 0.55 -3.76
N LEU A 89 12.61 1.58 -4.53
CA LEU A 89 11.78 1.45 -5.73
C LEU A 89 12.54 0.65 -6.81
N VAL A 90 11.92 -0.40 -7.33
CA VAL A 90 12.51 -1.39 -8.27
C VAL A 90 11.93 -1.26 -9.67
N HIS A 91 10.66 -0.92 -9.75
CA HIS A 91 9.89 -0.69 -10.96
C HIS A 91 8.72 0.25 -10.63
N ALA A 92 8.29 1.04 -11.60
CA ALA A 92 7.05 1.79 -11.48
C ALA A 92 6.32 1.87 -12.81
N ASP A 93 5.00 1.90 -12.72
CA ASP A 93 4.09 2.04 -13.82
C ASP A 93 3.47 3.43 -13.74
N LEU A 94 3.59 4.18 -14.84
CA LEU A 94 3.13 5.54 -14.94
C LEU A 94 1.99 5.62 -15.94
N ARG A 95 0.91 6.30 -15.55
CA ARG A 95 -0.23 6.58 -16.39
C ARG A 95 -0.21 8.03 -16.85
N ARG A 96 -0.24 8.24 -18.16
CA ARG A 96 -0.53 9.51 -18.81
C ARG A 96 -2.01 9.79 -18.73
N PHE A 97 -2.36 11.04 -18.50
CA PHE A 97 -3.75 11.45 -18.45
C PHE A 97 -3.94 12.82 -19.09
N SER A 98 -5.17 13.07 -19.53
CA SER A 98 -5.56 14.39 -20.04
C SER A 98 -6.16 15.23 -18.92
N LYS A 99 -6.02 16.56 -19.02
CA LYS A 99 -6.66 17.48 -18.06
C LYS A 99 -8.18 17.27 -18.08
N GLY A 100 -8.76 17.03 -16.90
CA GLY A 100 -10.20 16.77 -16.73
C GLY A 100 -10.61 15.30 -16.86
N GLU A 101 -9.66 14.38 -17.06
CA GLU A 101 -9.92 12.95 -16.96
C GLU A 101 -10.04 12.54 -15.49
N LYS A 102 -11.12 11.82 -15.15
CA LYS A 102 -11.25 11.16 -13.84
C LYS A 102 -10.38 9.90 -13.83
N ILE A 103 -9.55 9.75 -12.79
CA ILE A 103 -8.63 8.63 -12.64
C ILE A 103 -8.91 7.95 -11.30
N GLU A 104 -8.78 6.63 -11.27
CA GLU A 104 -8.82 5.86 -10.03
C GLU A 104 -7.53 6.11 -9.26
N MET A 105 -7.66 6.62 -8.05
CA MET A 105 -6.58 6.99 -7.16
C MET A 105 -6.80 6.34 -5.80
N THR A 106 -5.72 5.99 -5.13
CA THR A 106 -5.77 5.31 -3.83
C THR A 106 -5.38 6.30 -2.74
N VAL A 107 -6.32 6.68 -1.88
CA VAL A 107 -6.12 7.71 -0.85
C VAL A 107 -5.98 7.05 0.53
N PRO A 108 -4.96 7.41 1.33
CA PRO A 108 -4.80 6.86 2.67
C PRO A 108 -5.86 7.40 3.64
N ILE A 109 -6.24 6.55 4.59
CA ILE A 109 -7.19 6.84 5.67
C ILE A 109 -6.40 7.06 6.97
N HIS A 110 -6.56 8.23 7.57
CA HIS A 110 -5.97 8.57 8.85
C HIS A 110 -7.03 8.55 9.94
N LEU A 111 -6.83 7.75 10.98
CA LEU A 111 -7.72 7.71 12.14
C LEU A 111 -7.29 8.82 13.11
N ILE A 112 -8.23 9.68 13.50
CA ILE A 112 -8.04 10.78 14.43
C ILE A 112 -8.88 10.54 15.67
N GLY A 113 -8.30 10.86 16.84
CA GLY A 113 -8.97 10.70 18.13
C GLY A 113 -8.65 9.37 18.80
N GLU A 114 -8.97 9.29 20.08
CA GLU A 114 -8.82 8.08 20.89
C GLU A 114 -10.21 7.66 21.39
N PRO A 115 -10.71 6.47 21.00
CA PRO A 115 -12.00 5.99 21.45
C PRO A 115 -11.97 5.67 22.94
N GLU A 116 -13.04 6.02 23.67
CA GLU A 116 -13.16 5.66 25.09
C GLU A 116 -13.17 4.13 25.30
N ALA A 117 -13.71 3.38 24.35
CA ALA A 117 -13.73 1.92 24.38
C ALA A 117 -12.33 1.28 24.31
N LEU A 118 -11.29 2.01 23.89
CA LEU A 118 -9.91 1.51 23.95
C LEU A 118 -9.36 1.45 25.39
N LYS A 119 -10.00 2.13 26.35
CA LYS A 119 -9.62 2.10 27.77
C LYS A 119 -10.11 0.83 28.49
N GLU A 120 -10.96 0.04 27.85
CA GLU A 120 -11.40 -1.25 28.38
C GLU A 120 -10.26 -2.28 28.31
N GLU A 121 -10.15 -3.15 29.31
CA GLU A 121 -9.12 -4.20 29.33
C GLU A 121 -9.33 -5.15 28.14
N GLY A 122 -8.27 -5.37 27.35
CA GLY A 122 -8.30 -6.25 26.18
C GLY A 122 -8.83 -5.61 24.90
N ALA A 123 -9.17 -4.32 24.89
CA ALA A 123 -9.60 -3.62 23.67
C ALA A 123 -8.43 -3.36 22.69
N VAL A 124 -8.62 -3.76 21.43
CA VAL A 124 -7.65 -3.56 20.34
C VAL A 124 -8.35 -2.86 19.17
N LEU A 125 -7.77 -1.75 18.70
CA LEU A 125 -8.22 -1.09 17.48
C LEU A 125 -7.78 -1.89 16.25
N SER A 126 -8.76 -2.33 15.46
CA SER A 126 -8.54 -3.02 14.19
C SER A 126 -8.88 -2.10 13.04
N GLN A 127 -7.87 -1.72 12.25
CA GLN A 127 -8.06 -0.99 10.99
C GLN A 127 -8.01 -1.99 9.83
N ALA A 128 -9.18 -2.39 9.33
CA ALA A 128 -9.31 -3.34 8.24
C ALA A 128 -8.90 -2.72 6.90
N MET A 129 -9.25 -1.45 6.67
CA MET A 129 -8.85 -0.71 5.46
C MET A 129 -8.01 0.51 5.83
N ARG A 130 -6.82 0.59 5.23
CA ARG A 130 -5.88 1.74 5.38
C ARG A 130 -5.96 2.72 4.23
N GLU A 131 -6.50 2.29 3.10
CA GLU A 131 -6.53 3.04 1.86
C GLU A 131 -7.88 2.78 1.18
N ILE A 132 -8.40 3.77 0.46
CA ILE A 132 -9.65 3.68 -0.30
C ILE A 132 -9.43 4.09 -1.74
N LYS A 133 -10.09 3.39 -2.66
CA LYS A 133 -10.07 3.69 -4.09
C LYS A 133 -11.17 4.67 -4.44
N VAL A 134 -10.75 5.82 -4.96
CA VAL A 134 -11.63 6.89 -5.37
C VAL A 134 -11.39 7.27 -6.83
N LEU A 135 -12.47 7.53 -7.54
CA LEU A 135 -12.46 8.08 -8.89
C LEU A 135 -12.62 9.60 -8.78
N CYS A 136 -11.54 10.33 -9.02
CA CYS A 136 -11.53 11.79 -8.95
C CYS A 136 -10.60 12.40 -10.00
N GLU A 137 -10.73 13.71 -10.21
CA GLU A 137 -9.74 14.46 -10.98
C GLU A 137 -8.48 14.64 -10.14
N PRO A 138 -7.27 14.46 -10.71
CA PRO A 138 -6.01 14.65 -9.97
C PRO A 138 -5.85 16.04 -9.33
N ALA A 139 -6.56 17.04 -9.83
CA ALA A 139 -6.55 18.40 -9.28
C ALA A 139 -7.38 18.56 -8.00
N LYS A 140 -8.28 17.62 -7.71
CA LYS A 140 -9.21 17.65 -6.56
C LYS A 140 -8.94 16.52 -5.57
N THR A 141 -7.90 15.71 -5.78
CA THR A 141 -7.59 14.59 -4.90
C THR A 141 -7.16 15.09 -3.52
N PRO A 142 -7.80 14.63 -2.43
CA PRO A 142 -7.33 14.92 -1.09
C PRO A 142 -6.04 14.13 -0.77
N ASP A 143 -5.19 14.69 0.09
CA ASP A 143 -3.95 14.04 0.52
C ASP A 143 -4.21 12.85 1.46
N SER A 144 -5.15 13.02 2.40
CA SER A 144 -5.64 11.98 3.30
C SER A 144 -7.13 12.17 3.59
N ILE A 145 -7.78 11.09 4.01
CA ILE A 145 -9.14 11.14 4.55
C ILE A 145 -9.05 10.93 6.05
N ASP A 146 -9.41 11.97 6.79
CA ASP A 146 -9.37 11.97 8.24
C ASP A 146 -10.70 11.44 8.80
N VAL A 147 -10.61 10.40 9.63
CA VAL A 147 -11.77 9.69 10.21
C VAL A 147 -11.70 9.80 11.71
N ASP A 148 -12.71 10.46 12.30
CA ASP A 148 -12.81 10.58 13.76
C ASP A 148 -13.32 9.28 14.36
N ILE A 149 -12.50 8.66 15.21
CA ILE A 149 -12.82 7.42 15.93
C ILE A 149 -13.16 7.66 17.41
N SER A 150 -13.23 8.92 17.86
CA SER A 150 -13.44 9.24 19.28
C SER A 150 -14.76 8.70 19.84
N SER A 151 -15.79 8.62 19.00
CA SER A 151 -17.12 8.09 19.36
C SER A 151 -17.28 6.58 19.10
N LEU A 152 -16.22 5.87 18.73
CA LEU A 152 -16.31 4.44 18.43
C LEU A 152 -16.48 3.60 19.70
N THR A 153 -17.46 2.72 19.70
CA THR A 153 -17.71 1.73 20.76
C THR A 153 -17.33 0.32 20.29
N SER A 154 -17.22 -0.64 21.22
CA SER A 154 -16.85 -2.03 20.93
C SER A 154 -17.85 -2.79 20.06
N GLU A 155 -19.10 -2.35 19.98
CA GLU A 155 -20.14 -2.95 19.14
C GLU A 155 -20.35 -2.24 17.79
N HIS A 156 -19.61 -1.15 17.53
CA HIS A 156 -19.81 -0.32 16.33
C HIS A 156 -18.58 -0.30 15.43
N SER A 157 -18.82 -0.44 14.12
CA SER A 157 -17.81 -0.32 13.07
C SER A 157 -18.07 0.91 12.22
N ILE A 158 -17.01 1.59 11.80
CA ILE A 158 -17.09 2.64 10.79
C ILE A 158 -17.08 1.97 9.42
N HIS A 159 -18.07 2.28 8.61
CA HIS A 159 -18.17 1.80 7.23
C HIS A 159 -17.67 2.86 6.25
N VAL A 160 -17.40 2.43 5.01
CA VAL A 160 -17.02 3.34 3.92
C VAL A 160 -18.08 4.43 3.69
N SER A 161 -19.36 4.12 3.91
CA SER A 161 -20.47 5.09 3.82
C SER A 161 -20.38 6.26 4.81
N ASP A 162 -19.72 6.07 5.95
CA ASP A 162 -19.66 7.07 7.03
C ASP A 162 -18.53 8.08 6.80
N LEU A 163 -17.67 7.81 5.81
CA LEU A 163 -16.55 8.66 5.46
C LEU A 163 -17.05 9.95 4.80
N LYS A 164 -16.47 11.08 5.23
CA LYS A 164 -16.76 12.39 4.64
C LYS A 164 -15.87 12.60 3.42
N PHE A 165 -16.46 12.46 2.24
CA PHE A 165 -15.76 12.77 0.99
C PHE A 165 -16.00 14.22 0.58
N GLY A 166 -14.94 14.88 0.08
CA GLY A 166 -15.05 16.21 -0.53
C GLY A 166 -15.87 16.19 -1.83
N GLU A 167 -16.23 17.38 -2.33
CA GLU A 167 -16.99 17.50 -3.57
C GLU A 167 -16.23 16.93 -4.79
N GLY A 168 -16.87 16.02 -5.54
CA GLY A 168 -16.35 15.48 -6.81
C GLY A 168 -15.54 14.19 -6.68
N ILE A 169 -15.65 13.48 -5.56
CA ILE A 169 -15.05 12.17 -5.32
C ILE A 169 -16.12 11.09 -5.48
N GLU A 170 -15.95 10.20 -6.46
CA GLU A 170 -16.79 9.00 -6.61
C GLU A 170 -16.07 7.81 -5.96
N ILE A 171 -16.77 7.07 -5.11
CA ILE A 171 -16.22 5.90 -4.44
C ILE A 171 -16.44 4.69 -5.33
N HIS A 172 -15.41 3.89 -5.55
CA HIS A 172 -15.52 2.64 -6.31
C HIS A 172 -15.58 1.40 -5.42
N ASP A 173 -15.13 1.52 -4.16
CA ASP A 173 -15.22 0.45 -3.16
C ASP A 173 -16.65 0.29 -2.61
N ASP A 174 -16.93 -0.89 -2.05
CA ASP A 174 -18.24 -1.23 -1.51
C ASP A 174 -18.54 -0.40 -0.23
N PRO A 175 -19.66 0.37 -0.21
CA PRO A 175 -20.02 1.22 0.93
C PRO A 175 -20.21 0.47 2.24
N GLU A 176 -20.52 -0.84 2.21
CA GLU A 176 -20.71 -1.66 3.43
C GLU A 176 -19.39 -2.14 4.04
N THR A 177 -18.25 -1.93 3.36
CA THR A 177 -16.95 -2.40 3.84
C THR A 177 -16.57 -1.70 5.15
N VAL A 178 -16.06 -2.47 6.12
CA VAL A 178 -15.59 -1.96 7.41
C VAL A 178 -14.23 -1.31 7.25
N VAL A 179 -14.09 -0.06 7.71
CA VAL A 179 -12.84 0.70 7.71
C VAL A 179 -12.09 0.49 9.02
N ALA A 180 -12.77 0.68 10.15
CA ALA A 180 -12.22 0.54 11.49
C ALA A 180 -13.25 -0.02 12.48
N SER A 181 -12.80 -0.87 13.39
CA SER A 181 -13.60 -1.44 14.49
C SER A 181 -12.73 -1.66 15.73
N ILE A 182 -13.36 -1.75 16.91
CA ILE A 182 -12.69 -2.17 18.14
C ILE A 182 -13.05 -3.63 18.40
N VAL A 183 -12.03 -4.45 18.66
CA VAL A 183 -12.19 -5.86 19.02
C VAL A 183 -11.72 -6.02 20.46
N ILE A 184 -12.58 -6.55 21.32
CA ILE A 184 -12.20 -6.92 22.69
C ILE A 184 -11.70 -8.36 22.65
N VAL A 185 -10.41 -8.53 22.92
CA VAL A 185 -9.79 -9.85 23.08
C VAL A 185 -9.94 -10.23 24.55
N SER A 186 -11.05 -10.91 24.87
CA SER A 186 -11.20 -11.55 26.18
C SER A 186 -10.33 -12.79 26.23
N GLU A 187 -9.55 -12.93 27.30
CA GLU A 187 -8.82 -14.15 27.65
C GLU A 187 -9.85 -15.21 28.07
N GLU A 188 -10.59 -15.80 27.11
CA GLU A 188 -11.16 -17.12 27.35
C GLU A 188 -9.98 -18.06 27.53
N VAL A 189 -9.73 -18.37 28.80
CA VAL A 189 -9.05 -19.55 29.31
C VAL A 189 -9.08 -20.63 28.22
N LEU A 190 -7.92 -20.91 27.63
CA LEU A 190 -7.64 -22.26 27.13
C LEU A 190 -7.92 -23.16 28.32
N GLU A 191 -9.14 -23.71 28.42
CA GLU A 191 -9.41 -24.80 29.33
C GLU A 191 -8.35 -25.84 28.96
N PRO A 192 -7.39 -26.12 29.85
CA PRO A 192 -6.45 -27.15 29.54
C PRO A 192 -7.31 -28.42 29.56
N GLN A 193 -7.44 -29.08 28.41
CA GLN A 193 -7.91 -30.45 28.36
C GLN A 193 -6.86 -31.30 29.08
N ILE A 194 -6.88 -31.25 30.42
CA ILE A 194 -6.17 -32.14 31.31
C ILE A 194 -7.08 -33.34 31.48
N GLU A 195 -7.05 -34.24 30.50
CA GLU A 195 -7.42 -35.62 30.74
C GLU A 195 -6.17 -36.32 31.28
N VAL A 196 -5.96 -36.20 32.60
CA VAL A 196 -4.98 -37.02 33.32
C VAL A 196 -5.72 -38.23 33.86
N GLY A 197 -5.34 -39.42 33.40
CA GLY A 197 -5.72 -40.65 34.07
C GLY A 197 -5.48 -41.94 33.30
N ALA A 198 -4.22 -42.30 33.03
CA ALA A 198 -3.68 -43.64 33.33
C ALA A 198 -2.24 -43.82 32.79
N GLU A 199 -1.25 -43.60 33.66
CA GLU A 199 0.03 -44.34 33.63
C GLU A 199 -0.08 -45.51 34.62
N PRO A 200 0.83 -46.51 34.64
CA PRO A 200 1.75 -46.98 33.60
C PRO A 200 1.78 -48.54 33.49
N GLU A 201 2.45 -49.10 32.48
CA GLU A 201 3.22 -50.33 32.70
C GLU A 201 4.51 -50.33 31.87
N VAL A 202 5.60 -50.60 32.59
CA VAL A 202 7.00 -50.61 32.15
C VAL A 202 7.47 -52.04 31.92
N ALA A 203 8.23 -52.26 30.85
CA ALA A 203 9.24 -53.32 30.66
C ALA A 203 9.76 -53.15 29.22
N GLY A 204 10.93 -52.59 28.94
CA GLY A 204 12.30 -53.00 29.29
C GLY A 204 13.08 -52.87 27.96
N GLU A 205 14.09 -52.00 27.86
CA GLU A 205 15.51 -52.36 28.03
C GLU A 205 15.92 -53.39 26.93
N ASP A 206 16.77 -53.11 25.93
CA ASP A 206 18.02 -52.33 25.94
C ASP A 206 18.52 -52.05 24.48
N PRO A 207 19.59 -51.25 24.31
CA PRO A 207 20.07 -50.64 23.06
C PRO A 207 21.05 -51.54 22.30
N ASN A 208 21.34 -51.19 21.04
CA ASN A 208 22.72 -51.29 20.57
C ASN A 208 23.03 -50.26 19.48
N ILE A 209 23.93 -49.34 19.81
CA ILE A 209 24.76 -48.57 18.87
C ILE A 209 26.14 -49.23 18.94
N GLU A 210 26.67 -49.66 17.80
CA GLU A 210 28.09 -49.93 17.46
C GLU A 210 28.07 -50.72 16.14
N GLU A 211 28.97 -50.64 15.17
CA GLU A 211 30.08 -49.77 14.75
C GLU A 211 30.53 -50.36 13.39
N ASP A 212 31.22 -49.57 12.57
CA ASP A 212 32.23 -49.92 11.55
C ASP A 212 32.14 -51.16 10.62
N GLY A 213 32.31 -50.90 9.30
CA GLY A 213 32.65 -51.91 8.28
C GLY A 213 32.28 -51.56 6.85
#